data_AF-A0A7C2SUV2-F1
#
_entry.id   AF-A0A7C2SUV2-F1
#
_cell.length_a   1.000
_cell.length_b   1.000
_cell.length_c   1.000
_cell.angle_alpha   90.00
_cell.angle_beta   90.00
_cell.angle_gamma   90.00
#
_symmetry.space_group_name_H-M   'P 1'
#
loop_
_entity.id
_entity.type
_entity.pdbx_description
1 polymer ?
#
loop_
_entity_poly.entity_id
_entity_poly.type
_entity_poly.pdbx_seq_one_letter_code
_entity_poly.pdbx_strand_id
1 'polypeptide(L)'
;MASRSKKESKLFTPTEAILESISDGVFTVDREWNVTSFNRAAEEITGVSRDEAIGRRCSEVFRSSMCGDDCALRETMRTGRPVIGK
;
A
#
# COMPACT_ATOMS: atom_id res chain seq x y z
N MET A 1 7.17 33.66 14.57
CA MET A 1 6.11 32.78 14.03
C MET A 1 6.80 31.52 13.51
N ALA A 2 7.22 30.60 14.39
CA ALA A 2 6.40 29.52 14.97
C ALA A 2 5.75 28.64 13.89
N SER A 3 6.49 27.62 13.43
CA SER A 3 6.12 26.20 13.55
C SER A 3 7.03 25.34 12.66
N ARG A 4 8.15 24.88 13.21
CA ARG A 4 8.82 23.69 12.68
C ARG A 4 7.91 22.51 13.04
N SER A 5 7.17 21.97 12.07
CA SER A 5 6.47 20.69 12.25
C SER A 5 7.50 19.63 12.64
N LYS A 6 7.45 19.22 13.91
CA LYS A 6 8.13 18.04 14.42
C LYS A 6 7.56 16.84 13.64
N LYS A 7 8.31 16.32 12.66
CA LYS A 7 8.03 14.97 12.15
C LYS A 7 8.37 14.01 13.29
N GLU A 8 7.36 13.50 13.97
CA GLU A 8 7.49 12.41 14.92
C GLU A 8 8.22 11.26 14.23
N SER A 9 9.35 10.85 14.79
CA SER A 9 10.09 9.67 14.37
C SER A 9 9.27 8.44 14.75
N LYS A 10 8.31 8.06 13.90
CA LYS A 10 7.66 6.73 13.98
C LYS A 10 8.78 5.70 13.95
N LEU A 11 8.93 4.95 15.04
CA LEU A 11 9.83 3.81 15.13
C LEU A 11 9.27 2.73 14.19
N PHE A 12 9.80 2.69 12.98
CA PHE A 12 9.50 1.64 12.03
C PHE A 12 10.09 0.33 12.53
N THR A 13 9.31 -0.73 12.40
CA THR A 13 9.86 -2.08 12.49
C THR A 13 10.93 -2.26 11.39
N PRO A 14 11.92 -3.15 11.57
CA PRO A 14 12.93 -3.42 10.54
C PRO A 14 12.30 -3.73 9.17
N THR A 15 11.17 -4.44 9.17
CA THR A 15 10.42 -4.78 7.96
C THR A 15 9.83 -3.54 7.28
N GLU A 16 9.21 -2.64 8.03
CA GLU A 16 8.69 -1.39 7.47
C GLU A 16 9.82 -0.52 6.92
N ALA A 17 10.94 -0.39 7.65
CA ALA A 17 12.09 0.38 7.18
C ALA A 17 12.64 -0.12 5.84
N ILE A 18 12.64 -1.45 5.64
CA ILE A 18 12.99 -2.05 4.35
C ILE A 18 11.98 -1.63 3.28
N LEU A 19 10.67 -1.78 3.54
CA LEU A 19 9.62 -1.41 2.58
C LEU A 19 9.66 0.08 2.20
N GLU A 20 10.00 0.96 3.14
CA GLU A 20 10.16 2.40 2.92
C GLU A 20 11.37 2.76 2.05
N SER A 21 12.36 1.87 1.96
CA SER A 21 13.57 2.08 1.14
C SER A 21 13.40 1.65 -0.33
N ILE A 22 12.32 0.94 -0.65
CA ILE A 22 12.03 0.44 -1.99
C ILE A 22 11.40 1.55 -2.83
N SER A 23 11.92 1.79 -4.04
CA SER A 23 11.38 2.78 -4.98
C SER A 23 10.07 2.36 -5.65
N ASP A 24 9.79 1.06 -5.65
CA ASP A 24 8.51 0.53 -6.12
C ASP A 24 7.44 0.67 -5.03
N GLY A 25 6.22 1.00 -5.45
CA GLY A 25 5.07 1.08 -4.56
C GLY A 25 4.75 -0.28 -3.96
N VAL A 26 4.80 -0.38 -2.64
CA VAL A 26 4.45 -1.60 -1.90
C VAL A 26 3.30 -1.32 -0.95
N PHE A 27 2.29 -2.17 -1.02
CA PHE A 27 1.17 -2.17 -0.09
C PHE A 27 0.79 -3.60 0.28
N THR A 28 0.09 -3.75 1.40
CA THR A 28 -0.49 -5.02 1.82
C THR A 28 -1.99 -4.87 2.04
N VAL A 29 -2.72 -5.98 1.97
CA VAL A 29 -4.16 -6.02 2.25
C VAL A 29 -4.50 -7.14 3.21
N ASP A 30 -5.59 -6.97 3.96
CA ASP A 30 -6.21 -8.04 4.73
C ASP A 30 -7.12 -8.93 3.85
N ARG A 31 -7.82 -9.89 4.48
CA ARG A 31 -8.75 -10.81 3.80
C ARG A 31 -10.02 -10.12 3.29
N GLU A 32 -10.31 -8.92 3.77
CA GLU A 32 -11.44 -8.09 3.37
C GLU A 32 -11.05 -7.03 2.32
N TRP A 33 -9.82 -7.13 1.79
CA TRP A 33 -9.22 -6.25 0.78
C TRP A 33 -8.87 -4.85 1.28
N ASN A 34 -8.88 -4.63 2.60
CA ASN A 34 -8.51 -3.34 3.17
C ASN A 34 -7.00 -3.22 3.22
N VAL A 35 -6.48 -2.06 2.84
CA VAL A 35 -5.04 -1.77 2.84
C VAL A 35 -4.53 -1.72 4.28
N THR A 36 -3.52 -2.54 4.60
CA THR A 36 -2.93 -2.66 5.95
C THR A 36 -1.53 -2.06 6.06
N SER A 37 -0.84 -1.90 4.95
CA SER A 37 0.41 -1.14 4.87
C SER A 37 0.52 -0.44 3.52
N PHE A 38 1.22 0.69 3.50
CA PHE A 38 1.41 1.51 2.31
C PHE A 38 2.73 2.25 2.47
N ASN A 39 3.74 1.93 1.66
CA ASN A 39 5.06 2.55 1.76
C ASN A 39 5.06 3.95 1.12
N ARG A 40 6.11 4.74 1.41
CA ARG A 40 6.28 6.07 0.83
C ARG A 40 6.22 6.08 -0.70
N ALA A 41 6.83 5.11 -1.37
CA ALA A 41 6.81 5.05 -2.84
C ALA A 41 5.38 4.88 -3.38
N ALA A 42 4.52 4.10 -2.71
CA ALA A 42 3.13 3.97 -3.10
C ALA A 42 2.37 5.30 -2.95
N GLU A 43 2.67 6.09 -1.90
CA GLU A 43 2.11 7.45 -1.74
C GLU A 43 2.52 8.36 -2.90
N GLU A 44 3.81 8.33 -3.28
CA GLU A 44 4.34 9.16 -4.36
C GLU A 44 3.80 8.74 -5.75
N ILE A 45 3.67 7.44 -6.00
CA ILE A 45 3.18 6.91 -7.29
C ILE A 45 1.67 7.16 -7.46
N THR A 46 0.89 6.93 -6.41
CA THR A 46 -0.58 7.03 -6.49
C THR A 46 -1.11 8.43 -6.20
N GLY A 47 -0.34 9.26 -5.50
CA GLY A 47 -0.79 10.54 -4.95
C GLY A 47 -1.75 10.41 -3.77
N VAL A 48 -1.98 9.20 -3.24
CA VAL A 48 -2.84 8.94 -2.08
C VAL A 48 -1.98 8.87 -0.84
N SER A 49 -2.33 9.63 0.20
CA SER A 49 -1.61 9.55 1.47
C SER A 49 -1.83 8.22 2.16
N ARG A 50 -0.86 7.73 2.93
CA ARG A 50 -1.02 6.50 3.71
C ARG A 50 -2.20 6.57 4.66
N ASP A 51 -2.40 7.71 5.31
CA ASP A 51 -3.50 7.89 6.26
C ASP A 51 -4.87 7.80 5.57
N GLU A 52 -4.95 8.16 4.29
CA GLU A 52 -6.16 7.94 3.49
C GLU A 52 -6.27 6.51 2.96
N ALA A 53 -5.16 5.85 2.65
CA ALA A 53 -5.19 4.50 2.08
C ALA A 53 -5.51 3.42 3.12
N ILE A 54 -4.91 3.51 4.32
CA ILE A 54 -5.02 2.47 5.35
C ILE A 54 -6.47 2.30 5.80
N GLY A 55 -6.92 1.05 5.90
CA GLY A 55 -8.27 0.69 6.29
C GLY A 55 -9.32 0.83 5.18
N ARG A 56 -8.96 1.35 4.01
CA ARG A 56 -9.85 1.38 2.83
C ARG A 56 -9.59 0.21 1.91
N ARG A 57 -10.60 -0.17 1.14
CA ARG A 57 -10.45 -1.20 0.10
C ARG A 57 -9.46 -0.77 -0.96
N CYS A 58 -8.54 -1.66 -1.34
CA CYS A 58 -7.53 -1.36 -2.37
C CYS A 58 -8.17 -0.89 -3.70
N SER A 59 -9.35 -1.40 -4.06
CA SER A 59 -10.10 -0.95 -5.25
C SER A 59 -10.52 0.51 -5.19
N GLU A 60 -10.78 1.06 -4.01
CA GLU A 60 -11.15 2.47 -3.85
C GLU A 60 -9.95 3.41 -3.85
N VAL A 61 -8.80 2.91 -3.40
CA VAL A 61 -7.52 3.62 -3.34
C VAL A 61 -6.93 3.73 -4.75
N PHE A 62 -6.73 2.60 -5.43
CA PHE A 62 -6.07 2.57 -6.73
C PHE A 62 -7.00 2.88 -7.90
N ARG A 63 -8.30 2.55 -7.77
CA ARG A 63 -9.32 2.71 -8.83
C ARG A 63 -8.87 2.20 -10.20
N SER A 64 -8.02 1.16 -10.19
CA SER A 64 -7.41 0.61 -11.39
C SER A 64 -8.42 -0.21 -12.16
N SER A 65 -8.35 -0.16 -13.50
CA SER A 65 -9.10 -1.04 -14.40
C SER A 65 -8.79 -2.52 -14.18
N MET A 66 -7.66 -2.84 -13.52
CA MET A 66 -7.29 -4.20 -13.14
C MET A 66 -8.07 -4.74 -11.93
N CYS A 67 -8.84 -3.90 -11.23
CA CYS A 67 -9.68 -4.35 -10.13
C CYS A 67 -10.89 -5.14 -10.66
N GLY A 68 -11.14 -6.35 -10.15
CA GLY A 68 -12.23 -7.21 -10.61
C GLY A 68 -11.74 -8.59 -11.04
N ASP A 69 -12.05 -8.99 -12.28
CA ASP A 69 -11.71 -10.32 -12.82
C ASP A 69 -10.21 -10.49 -13.10
N ASP A 70 -9.55 -9.44 -13.58
CA ASP A 70 -8.11 -9.46 -13.88
C ASP A 70 -7.21 -9.12 -12.67
N CYS A 71 -7.78 -9.00 -11.48
CA CYS A 71 -7.06 -8.57 -10.29
C CYS A 71 -6.05 -9.62 -9.82
N ALA A 72 -4.75 -9.28 -9.87
CA ALA A 72 -3.67 -10.14 -9.39
C ALA A 72 -3.86 -10.57 -7.92
N LEU A 73 -4.31 -9.64 -7.06
CA LEU A 73 -4.60 -9.93 -5.66
C LEU A 73 -5.72 -10.98 -5.51
N ARG A 74 -6.78 -10.90 -6.33
CA ARG A 74 -7.89 -11.86 -6.31
C ARG A 74 -7.41 -13.26 -6.68
N GLU A 75 -6.59 -13.35 -7.72
CA GLU A 75 -6.01 -14.62 -8.16
C GLU A 75 -5.07 -15.22 -7.11
N THR A 76 -4.20 -14.42 -6.51
CA THR A 76 -3.31 -14.86 -5.43
C THR A 76 -4.09 -15.33 -4.21
N MET A 77 -5.12 -14.61 -3.76
CA MET A 77 -5.94 -15.02 -2.62
C MET A 77 -6.74 -16.30 -2.89
N ARG A 78 -7.18 -16.51 -4.13
CA ARG A 78 -7.91 -17.74 -4.52
C ARG A 78 -7.00 -18.96 -4.62
N THR A 79 -5.78 -18.80 -5.13
CA THR A 79 -4.86 -19.90 -5.44
C THR A 79 -3.80 -20.16 -4.37
N GLY A 80 -3.56 -19.17 -3.51
CA GLY A 80 -2.43 -19.16 -2.58
C GLY A 80 -1.06 -18.98 -3.25
N ARG A 81 -1.00 -18.67 -4.55
CA ARG A 81 0.25 -18.50 -5.31
C ARG A 81 0.45 -17.04 -5.74
N PRO A 82 1.69 -16.51 -5.67
CA PRO A 82 1.96 -15.15 -6.13
C PRO A 82 1.77 -15.04 -7.65
N VAL A 83 1.20 -13.92 -8.10
CA VAL A 83 1.10 -13.54 -9.51
C VAL A 83 2.17 -12.49 -9.81
N ILE A 84 2.97 -12.71 -10.85
CA ILE A 84 4.14 -11.88 -11.20
C ILE A 84 4.09 -11.54 -12.69
N GLY A 85 4.36 -10.28 -13.04
CA GLY A 85 4.46 -9.83 -14.44
C GLY A 85 3.12 -9.69 -15.16
N LYS A 86 2.05 -9.38 -14.42
CA LYS A 86 0.71 -9.11 -14.95
C LYS A 86 0.52 -7.64 -15.27
#